data_AF-A0A9D7DFX7-F1
#
_entry.id   AF-A0A9D7DFX7-F1
#
_cell.length_a   1.000
_cell.length_b   1.000
_cell.length_c   1.000
_cell.angle_alpha   90.00
_cell.angle_beta   90.00
_cell.angle_gamma   90.00
#
_symmetry.space_group_name_H-M   'P 1'
#
loop_
_entity.id
_entity.type
_entity.pdbx_description
1 polymer ?
#
loop_
_entity_poly.entity_id
_entity_poly.type
_entity_poly.pdbx_seq_one_letter_code
_entity_poly.pdbx_strand_id
1 'polypeptide(L)'
;MSTATQTAPTKHIGDLHFDHMEWLNALRFYKEDIGILEHRLEDIVRRNTKNEVMAELEHFQNQFIREREVIDELRHDIKQHENLLEKESKEHPIAIDHRAFTDHTDLRDRMETYEKLFRELKGDYHRGWPPQRLAALPSPDHKQTTEPAPARSALPAVPPPPPPPRPQ
;
A
#
# COMPACT_ATOMS: atom_id res chain seq x y z
N MET A 1 -3.61 -27.54 -35.10
CA MET A 1 -3.52 -26.94 -33.75
C MET A 1 -3.11 -25.49 -33.95
N SER A 2 -4.05 -24.56 -33.77
CA SER A 2 -3.79 -23.13 -33.99
C SER A 2 -3.37 -22.50 -32.67
N THR A 3 -2.11 -22.12 -32.56
CA THR A 3 -1.61 -21.31 -31.44
C THR A 3 -2.00 -19.86 -31.67
N ALA A 4 -3.01 -19.38 -30.95
CA ALA A 4 -3.31 -17.96 -30.86
C ALA A 4 -2.31 -17.31 -29.91
N THR A 5 -1.47 -16.41 -30.42
CA THR A 5 -0.64 -15.51 -29.63
C THR A 5 -1.57 -14.57 -28.86
N GLN A 6 -1.62 -14.71 -27.55
CA GLN A 6 -2.34 -13.82 -26.65
C GLN A 6 -1.46 -12.57 -26.43
N THR A 7 -1.72 -11.51 -27.19
CA THR A 7 -1.10 -10.20 -26.98
C THR A 7 -1.68 -9.60 -25.70
N ALA A 8 -0.85 -9.44 -24.68
CA ALA A 8 -1.21 -8.72 -23.45
C ALA A 8 -1.66 -7.28 -23.81
N PRO A 9 -2.66 -6.72 -23.13
CA PRO A 9 -3.14 -5.37 -23.42
C PRO A 9 -2.05 -4.35 -23.11
N THR A 10 -1.47 -3.76 -24.15
CA THR A 10 -0.55 -2.63 -24.03
C THR A 10 -1.36 -1.43 -23.57
N LYS A 11 -1.40 -1.17 -22.26
CA LYS A 11 -2.01 0.05 -21.71
C LYS A 11 -1.35 1.27 -22.36
N HIS A 12 -2.14 2.25 -22.79
CA HIS A 12 -1.64 3.45 -23.44
C HIS A 12 -1.31 4.52 -22.39
N ILE A 13 -0.42 5.47 -22.71
CA ILE A 13 -0.11 6.60 -21.81
C ILE A 13 -1.34 7.42 -21.43
N GLY A 14 -2.31 7.49 -22.34
CA GLY A 14 -3.61 8.10 -22.07
C GLY A 14 -4.37 7.41 -20.94
N ASP A 15 -4.30 6.08 -20.85
CA ASP A 15 -4.94 5.30 -19.78
C ASP A 15 -4.24 5.56 -18.44
N LEU A 16 -2.90 5.61 -18.43
CA LEU A 16 -2.09 5.93 -17.25
C LEU A 16 -2.43 7.32 -16.69
N HIS A 17 -2.54 8.33 -17.55
CA HIS A 17 -2.91 9.68 -17.14
C HIS A 17 -4.35 9.75 -16.63
N PHE A 18 -5.28 9.04 -17.27
CA PHE A 18 -6.68 8.96 -16.80
C PHE A 18 -6.76 8.36 -15.40
N ASP A 19 -6.07 7.23 -15.17
CA ASP A 19 -5.97 6.59 -13.86
C ASP A 19 -5.42 7.57 -12.79
N HIS A 20 -4.37 8.34 -13.10
CA HIS A 20 -3.84 9.34 -12.17
C HIS A 20 -4.86 10.42 -11.81
N MET A 21 -5.60 10.93 -12.80
CA MET A 21 -6.66 11.91 -12.56
C MET A 21 -7.75 11.35 -11.66
N GLU A 22 -8.16 10.11 -11.88
CA GLU A 22 -9.13 9.41 -11.04
C GLU A 22 -8.62 9.28 -9.61
N TRP A 23 -7.39 8.82 -9.41
CA TRP A 23 -6.79 8.65 -8.09
C TRP A 23 -6.62 9.98 -7.34
N LEU A 24 -6.17 11.04 -8.01
CA LEU A 24 -6.05 12.37 -7.40
C LEU A 24 -7.40 12.91 -6.94
N ASN A 25 -8.46 12.66 -7.72
CA ASN A 25 -9.81 13.05 -7.34
C ASN A 25 -10.33 12.22 -6.16
N ALA A 26 -10.08 10.90 -6.15
CA ALA A 26 -10.44 10.02 -5.04
C ALA A 26 -9.73 10.44 -3.74
N LEU A 27 -8.41 10.68 -3.79
CA LEU A 27 -7.62 11.15 -2.64
C LEU A 27 -8.11 12.49 -2.10
N ARG A 28 -8.52 13.42 -2.98
CA ARG A 28 -9.15 14.68 -2.54
C ARG A 28 -10.46 14.41 -1.81
N PHE A 29 -11.31 13.56 -2.36
CA PHE A 29 -12.58 13.17 -1.74
C PHE A 29 -12.36 12.52 -0.37
N TYR A 30 -11.42 11.59 -0.23
CA TYR A 30 -11.11 10.97 1.06
C TYR A 30 -10.60 11.99 2.08
N LYS A 31 -9.77 12.96 1.67
CA LYS A 31 -9.28 14.03 2.55
C LYS A 31 -10.41 14.92 3.07
N GLU A 32 -11.40 15.21 2.23
CA GLU A 32 -12.62 15.95 2.58
C GLU A 32 -13.51 15.12 3.51
N ASP A 33 -13.67 13.83 3.23
CA ASP A 33 -14.46 12.90 4.04
C ASP A 33 -13.88 12.75 5.46
N ILE A 34 -12.55 12.65 5.60
CA ILE A 34 -11.88 12.72 6.92
C ILE A 34 -12.27 14.01 7.65
N GLY A 35 -12.29 15.14 6.96
CA GLY A 35 -12.71 16.42 7.54
C GLY A 35 -14.14 16.33 8.09
N ILE A 36 -15.08 15.76 7.33
CA ILE A 36 -16.47 15.59 7.79
C ILE A 36 -16.55 14.69 9.04
N LEU A 37 -15.79 13.58 9.05
CA LEU A 37 -15.76 12.64 10.18
C LEU A 37 -15.16 13.28 11.44
N GLU A 38 -14.11 14.08 11.30
CA GLU A 38 -13.51 14.87 12.38
C GLU A 38 -14.52 15.85 12.98
N HIS A 39 -15.20 16.66 12.16
CA HIS A 39 -16.20 17.62 12.66
C HIS A 39 -17.34 16.92 13.40
N ARG A 40 -17.81 15.78 12.89
CA ARG A 40 -18.85 14.99 13.56
C ARG A 40 -18.34 14.40 14.87
N LEU A 41 -17.07 13.99 14.93
CA LEU A 41 -16.45 13.47 16.14
C LEU A 41 -16.35 14.56 17.21
N GLU A 42 -15.97 15.78 16.85
CA GLU A 42 -15.96 16.94 17.76
C GLU A 42 -17.34 17.23 18.35
N ASP A 43 -18.40 17.16 17.53
CA ASP A 43 -19.77 17.36 17.99
C ASP A 43 -20.23 16.29 19.00
N ILE A 44 -19.78 15.04 18.83
CA ILE A 44 -20.05 13.95 19.76
C ILE A 44 -19.35 14.20 21.11
N VAL A 45 -18.09 14.64 21.07
CA VAL A 45 -17.29 14.95 22.27
C VAL A 45 -17.88 16.11 23.05
N ARG A 46 -18.32 17.18 22.37
CA ARG A 46 -18.97 18.33 23.02
C ARG A 46 -20.20 17.94 23.83
N ARG A 47 -20.86 16.82 23.47
CA ARG A 47 -22.07 16.32 24.12
C ARG A 47 -21.82 15.21 25.14
N ASN A 48 -20.58 14.70 25.26
CA ASN A 48 -20.24 13.54 26.08
C ASN A 48 -18.95 13.75 26.89
N THR A 49 -19.04 13.62 28.22
CA THR A 49 -17.92 13.81 29.16
C THR A 49 -17.40 12.51 29.78
N LYS A 50 -17.78 11.35 29.23
CA LYS A 50 -17.37 10.04 29.75
C LYS A 50 -15.95 9.68 29.28
N ASN A 51 -15.14 9.13 30.17
CA ASN A 51 -13.76 8.73 29.87
C ASN A 51 -13.64 7.71 28.71
N GLU A 52 -14.61 6.82 28.54
CA GLU A 52 -14.63 5.85 27.43
C GLU A 52 -14.70 6.54 26.06
N VAL A 53 -15.45 7.64 25.96
CA VAL A 53 -15.58 8.44 24.74
C VAL A 53 -14.28 9.19 24.42
N MET A 54 -13.51 9.56 25.45
CA MET A 54 -12.22 10.24 25.26
C MET A 54 -11.14 9.31 24.69
N ALA A 55 -11.15 8.03 25.06
CA ALA A 55 -10.21 7.05 24.51
C ALA A 55 -10.52 6.73 23.04
N GLU A 56 -11.80 6.58 22.69
CA GLU A 56 -12.24 6.38 21.31
C GLU A 56 -11.94 7.62 20.44
N LEU A 57 -12.11 8.82 21.00
CA LEU A 57 -11.74 10.08 20.35
C LEU A 57 -10.28 10.10 19.94
N GLU A 58 -9.38 9.89 20.90
CA GLU A 58 -7.93 9.90 20.66
C GLU A 58 -7.53 8.86 19.62
N HIS A 59 -8.16 7.68 19.67
CA HIS A 59 -7.94 6.64 18.68
C HIS A 59 -8.29 7.11 17.26
N PHE A 60 -9.51 7.61 17.04
CA PHE A 60 -9.93 8.04 15.71
C PHE A 60 -9.17 9.28 15.22
N GLN A 61 -8.83 10.22 16.10
CA GLN A 61 -7.98 11.37 15.76
C GLN A 61 -6.60 10.92 15.25
N ASN A 62 -5.95 9.99 15.95
CA ASN A 62 -4.66 9.45 15.53
C ASN A 62 -4.74 8.72 14.18
N GLN A 63 -5.83 7.96 13.95
CA GLN A 63 -6.06 7.32 12.65
C GLN A 63 -6.27 8.36 11.55
N PHE A 64 -7.10 9.38 11.78
CA PHE A 64 -7.34 10.44 10.78
C PHE A 64 -6.06 11.20 10.42
N ILE A 65 -5.18 11.48 11.38
CA ILE A 65 -3.86 12.08 11.12
C ILE A 65 -3.04 11.17 10.20
N ARG A 66 -2.91 9.88 10.53
CA ARG A 66 -2.17 8.91 9.71
C ARG A 66 -2.74 8.79 8.30
N GLU A 67 -4.07 8.70 8.16
CA GLU A 67 -4.70 8.64 6.84
C GLU A 67 -4.44 9.90 6.01
N ARG A 68 -4.41 11.09 6.63
CA ARG A 68 -4.05 12.34 5.94
C ARG A 68 -2.61 12.34 5.45
N GLU A 69 -1.68 11.79 6.23
CA GLU A 69 -0.27 11.63 5.84
C GLU A 69 -0.17 10.71 4.61
N VAL A 70 -0.80 9.54 4.65
CA VAL A 70 -0.80 8.59 3.53
C VAL A 70 -1.44 9.20 2.27
N ILE A 71 -2.54 9.95 2.40
CA ILE A 71 -3.12 10.70 1.28
C ILE A 71 -2.11 11.66 0.66
N ASP A 72 -1.37 12.39 1.50
CA ASP A 72 -0.42 13.41 1.05
C ASP A 72 0.79 12.76 0.36
N GLU A 73 1.27 11.61 0.85
CA GLU A 73 2.30 10.78 0.21
C GLU A 73 1.85 10.22 -1.14
N LEU A 74 0.69 9.55 -1.20
CA LEU A 74 0.15 9.00 -2.45
C LEU A 74 -0.07 10.09 -3.49
N ARG A 75 -0.60 11.24 -3.08
CA ARG A 75 -0.77 12.38 -3.97
C ARG A 75 0.57 12.91 -4.50
N HIS A 76 1.61 12.92 -3.66
CA HIS A 76 2.94 13.32 -4.10
C HIS A 76 3.49 12.35 -5.14
N ASP A 77 3.43 11.05 -4.87
CA ASP A 77 3.98 10.02 -5.74
C ASP A 77 3.27 9.96 -7.10
N ILE A 78 1.94 10.08 -7.11
CA ILE A 78 1.15 10.16 -8.36
C ILE A 78 1.60 11.36 -9.20
N LYS A 79 1.81 12.52 -8.58
CA LYS A 79 2.30 13.72 -9.29
C LYS A 79 3.72 13.57 -9.80
N GLN A 80 4.60 12.93 -9.02
CA GLN A 80 5.97 12.63 -9.48
C GLN A 80 5.93 11.71 -10.70
N HIS A 81 5.10 10.67 -10.65
CA HIS A 81 4.96 9.72 -11.74
C HIS A 81 4.32 10.36 -12.99
N GLU A 82 3.34 11.24 -12.82
CA GLU A 82 2.76 12.03 -13.91
C GLU A 82 3.80 12.94 -14.58
N ASN A 83 4.61 13.66 -13.81
CA ASN A 83 5.69 14.49 -14.35
C ASN A 83 6.73 13.66 -15.12
N LEU A 84 7.03 12.45 -14.63
CA LEU A 84 7.91 11.51 -15.31
C LEU A 84 7.30 11.09 -16.66
N LEU A 85 6.02 10.71 -16.70
CA LEU A 85 5.33 10.36 -17.95
C LEU A 85 5.32 11.52 -18.94
N GLU A 86 5.07 12.74 -18.48
CA GLU A 86 5.09 13.93 -19.35
C GLU A 86 6.47 14.15 -19.98
N LYS A 87 7.54 13.97 -19.18
CA LYS A 87 8.92 14.11 -19.66
C LYS A 87 9.27 13.03 -20.68
N GLU A 88 9.03 11.76 -20.35
CA GLU A 88 9.32 10.61 -21.23
C GLU A 88 8.51 10.69 -22.52
N SER A 89 7.26 11.18 -22.47
CA SER A 89 6.44 11.39 -23.66
C SER A 89 6.99 12.44 -24.62
N LYS A 90 7.78 13.41 -24.13
CA LYS A 90 8.41 14.45 -24.95
C LYS A 90 9.76 14.00 -25.50
N GLU A 91 10.55 13.27 -24.70
CA GLU A 91 11.93 12.91 -25.02
C GLU A 91 12.03 11.58 -25.80
N HIS A 92 11.16 10.60 -25.52
CA HIS A 92 11.25 9.25 -26.07
C HIS A 92 9.88 8.63 -26.42
N PRO A 93 9.15 9.15 -27.44
CA PRO A 93 7.78 8.72 -27.76
C PRO A 93 7.61 7.25 -28.17
N ILE A 94 8.70 6.53 -28.48
CA ILE A 94 8.69 5.14 -28.93
C ILE A 94 9.09 4.17 -27.80
N ALA A 95 9.66 4.67 -26.69
CA ALA A 95 10.25 3.87 -25.63
C ALA A 95 9.71 4.23 -24.24
N ILE A 96 8.42 4.59 -24.15
CA ILE A 96 7.78 4.76 -22.84
C ILE A 96 7.73 3.38 -22.18
N ASP A 97 8.65 3.25 -21.23
CA ASP A 97 9.34 2.04 -20.82
C ASP A 97 8.47 1.13 -19.94
N HIS A 98 8.87 -0.15 -19.86
CA HIS A 98 8.40 -1.12 -18.87
C HIS A 98 8.42 -0.54 -17.45
N ARG A 99 9.42 0.30 -17.13
CA ARG A 99 9.52 1.00 -15.84
C ARG A 99 8.29 1.86 -15.53
N ALA A 100 7.79 2.62 -16.49
CA ALA A 100 6.64 3.49 -16.27
C ALA A 100 5.38 2.66 -15.91
N PHE A 101 5.22 1.50 -16.55
CA PHE A 101 4.14 0.57 -16.22
C PHE A 101 4.33 -0.12 -14.87
N THR A 102 5.57 -0.44 -14.48
CA THR A 102 5.87 -1.03 -13.17
C THR A 102 5.57 -0.04 -12.04
N ASP A 103 6.04 1.21 -12.15
CA ASP A 103 5.78 2.26 -11.15
C ASP A 103 4.28 2.55 -11.03
N HIS A 104 3.56 2.56 -12.15
CA HIS A 104 2.09 2.69 -12.15
C HIS A 104 1.39 1.50 -11.49
N THR A 105 1.89 0.28 -11.67
CA THR A 105 1.33 -0.92 -11.03
C THR A 105 1.49 -0.85 -9.51
N ASP A 106 2.66 -0.42 -9.02
CA ASP A 106 2.88 -0.19 -7.59
C ASP A 106 1.93 0.88 -7.02
N LEU A 107 1.76 2.00 -7.72
CA LEU A 107 0.82 3.04 -7.31
C LEU A 107 -0.63 2.53 -7.24
N ARG A 108 -1.03 1.66 -8.19
CA ARG A 108 -2.35 1.05 -8.19
C ARG A 108 -2.55 0.16 -6.96
N ASP A 109 -1.61 -0.71 -6.65
CA ASP A 109 -1.69 -1.62 -5.50
C ASP A 109 -1.77 -0.83 -4.18
N ARG A 110 -1.01 0.28 -4.08
CA ARG A 110 -1.06 1.18 -2.93
C ARG A 110 -2.39 1.93 -2.82
N MET A 111 -2.96 2.40 -3.94
CA MET A 111 -4.29 3.02 -3.98
C MET A 111 -5.40 2.05 -3.55
N GLU A 112 -5.37 0.81 -4.05
CA GLU A 112 -6.34 -0.23 -3.69
C GLU A 112 -6.25 -0.60 -2.20
N THR A 113 -5.02 -0.70 -1.69
CA THR A 113 -4.77 -0.93 -0.26
C THR A 113 -5.32 0.21 0.58
N TYR A 114 -5.04 1.45 0.18
CA TYR A 114 -5.55 2.65 0.84
C TYR A 114 -7.08 2.69 0.88
N GLU A 115 -7.75 2.47 -0.26
CA GLU A 115 -9.22 2.47 -0.33
C GLU A 115 -9.84 1.43 0.62
N LYS A 116 -9.25 0.23 0.67
CA LYS A 116 -9.70 -0.82 1.58
C LYS A 116 -9.57 -0.39 3.04
N LEU A 117 -8.41 0.10 3.45
CA LEU A 117 -8.15 0.54 4.83
C LEU A 117 -9.08 1.69 5.22
N PHE A 118 -9.26 2.67 4.33
CA PHE A 118 -10.14 3.80 4.56
C PHE A 118 -11.60 3.37 4.73
N ARG A 119 -12.06 2.38 3.95
CA ARG A 119 -13.39 1.79 4.07
C ARG A 119 -13.58 1.05 5.40
N GLU A 120 -12.56 0.33 5.85
CA GLU A 120 -12.56 -0.34 7.15
C GLU A 120 -12.64 0.67 8.30
N LEU A 121 -11.81 1.72 8.27
CA LEU A 121 -11.82 2.83 9.23
C LEU A 121 -13.22 3.48 9.34
N LYS A 122 -13.85 3.80 8.20
CA LYS A 122 -15.22 4.34 8.18
C LYS A 122 -16.24 3.38 8.77
N GLY A 123 -16.08 2.09 8.50
CA GLY A 123 -16.90 1.04 9.09
C GLY A 123 -16.78 1.03 10.61
N ASP A 124 -15.57 1.14 11.14
CA ASP A 124 -15.29 1.14 12.58
C ASP A 124 -15.83 2.40 13.25
N TYR A 125 -15.63 3.56 12.63
CA TYR A 125 -16.18 4.83 13.08
C TYR A 125 -17.72 4.79 13.18
N HIS A 126 -18.41 4.26 12.17
CA HIS A 126 -19.88 4.18 12.18
C HIS A 126 -20.45 3.13 13.14
N ARG A 127 -19.68 2.09 13.46
CA ARG A 127 -20.11 1.05 14.41
C ARG A 127 -19.95 1.45 15.87
N GLY A 128 -19.17 2.50 16.18
CA GLY A 128 -18.82 2.84 17.57
C GLY A 128 -18.02 1.71 18.21
N TRP A 129 -16.87 1.40 17.61
CA TRP A 129 -16.09 0.18 17.84
C TRP A 129 -15.89 -0.20 19.32
N PRO A 130 -16.23 -1.44 19.74
CA PRO A 130 -16.07 -1.88 21.11
C PRO A 130 -14.58 -2.12 21.46
N PRO A 131 -14.13 -1.82 22.69
CA PRO A 131 -12.72 -1.74 23.09
C PRO A 131 -11.86 -3.01 22.95
N GLN A 132 -12.42 -4.14 22.51
CA GLN A 132 -11.82 -5.47 22.69
C GLN A 132 -10.95 -5.99 21.52
N ARG A 133 -10.82 -5.26 20.41
CA ARG A 133 -10.04 -5.70 19.23
C ARG A 133 -8.62 -5.14 19.13
N LEU A 134 -8.21 -4.25 20.03
CA LEU A 134 -6.88 -3.63 20.03
C LEU A 134 -5.72 -4.59 20.34
N ALA A 135 -5.99 -5.81 20.80
CA ALA A 135 -4.97 -6.85 20.97
C ALA A 135 -4.61 -7.60 19.67
N ALA A 136 -5.34 -7.37 18.55
CA ALA A 136 -5.29 -8.27 17.39
C ALA A 136 -4.97 -7.60 16.04
N LEU A 137 -4.76 -6.28 15.99
CA LEU A 137 -4.29 -5.65 14.75
C LEU A 137 -2.75 -5.62 14.77
N PRO A 138 -2.07 -6.24 13.78
CA PRO A 138 -0.63 -6.07 13.66
C PRO A 138 -0.35 -4.60 13.36
N SER A 139 0.42 -3.94 14.24
CA SER A 139 0.95 -2.61 13.95
C SER A 139 1.66 -2.63 12.60
N PRO A 140 1.50 -1.58 11.76
CA PRO A 140 2.35 -1.38 10.60
C PRO A 140 3.70 -0.86 11.11
N ASP A 141 4.43 -1.70 11.86
CA ASP A 141 5.85 -1.50 12.03
C ASP A 141 6.48 -1.82 10.68
N HIS A 142 6.85 -0.76 9.94
CA HIS A 142 7.85 -0.81 8.90
C HIS A 142 9.19 -1.23 9.50
N LYS A 143 9.32 -2.50 9.86
CA LYS A 143 10.57 -3.23 9.89
C LYS A 143 10.29 -4.63 9.41
N GLN A 144 10.69 -4.85 8.17
CA GLN A 144 11.08 -6.14 7.65
C GLN A 144 12.16 -6.72 8.57
N THR A 145 11.73 -7.32 9.68
CA THR A 145 12.56 -8.19 10.48
C THR A 145 12.60 -9.48 9.68
N THR A 146 13.65 -9.57 8.89
CA THR A 146 14.09 -10.78 8.22
C THR A 146 14.20 -11.87 9.30
N GLU A 147 13.22 -12.77 9.30
CA GLU A 147 13.28 -14.04 9.99
C GLU A 147 14.55 -14.77 9.52
N PRO A 148 15.43 -15.27 10.41
CA PRO A 148 16.53 -16.09 9.96
C PRO A 148 15.94 -17.37 9.39
N ALA A 149 16.28 -17.66 8.13
CA ALA A 149 15.81 -18.81 7.38
C ALA A 149 15.80 -20.10 8.22
N PRO A 150 14.76 -20.95 8.09
CA PRO A 150 14.71 -22.21 8.82
C PRO A 150 15.94 -23.04 8.45
N ALA A 151 16.59 -23.59 9.49
CA ALA A 151 17.77 -24.44 9.38
C ALA A 151 17.57 -25.47 8.26
N ARG A 152 18.32 -25.30 7.16
CA ARG A 152 18.46 -26.32 6.13
C ARG A 152 18.80 -27.64 6.82
N SER A 153 17.93 -28.63 6.64
CA SER A 153 18.24 -30.03 6.97
C SER A 153 19.63 -30.35 6.44
N ALA A 154 20.50 -30.79 7.34
CA ALA A 154 21.83 -31.24 7.01
C ALA A 154 21.72 -32.36 5.96
N LEU A 155 22.23 -32.09 4.77
CA LEU A 155 22.60 -33.14 3.82
C LEU A 155 23.64 -34.02 4.51
N PRO A 156 23.55 -35.36 4.43
CA PRO A 156 24.58 -36.22 4.97
C PRO A 156 25.92 -35.91 4.29
N ALA A 157 26.96 -35.75 5.09
CA ALA A 157 28.32 -35.52 4.63
C ALA A 157 28.73 -36.64 3.65
N VAL A 158 29.11 -36.25 2.44
CA VAL A 158 29.76 -37.17 1.49
C VAL A 158 31.11 -37.56 2.09
N PRO A 159 31.43 -38.85 2.25
CA PRO A 159 32.72 -39.28 2.78
C PRO A 159 33.85 -38.88 1.82
N PRO A 160 35.06 -38.55 2.33
CA PRO A 160 36.18 -38.18 1.47
C PRO A 160 36.58 -39.35 0.55
N PRO A 161 37.06 -39.07 -0.67
CA PRO A 161 37.50 -40.12 -1.60
C PRO A 161 38.69 -40.91 -1.01
N PRO A 162 38.82 -42.21 -1.33
CA PRO A 162 39.90 -43.03 -0.83
C PRO A 162 41.27 -42.53 -1.33
N PRO A 163 42.35 -42.70 -0.54
CA PRO A 163 43.68 -42.29 -0.95
C PRO A 163 44.15 -43.08 -2.18
N PRO A 164 44.96 -42.47 -3.06
CA PRO A 164 45.48 -43.15 -4.25
C PRO A 164 46.31 -44.39 -3.85
N PRO A 165 46.30 -45.45 -4.68
CA PRO A 165 47.06 -46.66 -4.39
C PRO A 165 48.56 -46.33 -4.32
N ARG A 166 49.24 -46.87 -3.30
CA ARG A 166 50.70 -46.72 -3.18
C ARG A 166 51.38 -47.38 -4.40
N PRO A 167 52.35 -46.71 -5.02
CA PRO A 167 53.17 -47.35 -6.03
C PRO A 167 53.98 -48.48 -5.39
N GLN A 168 54.13 -49.60 -6.12
CA GLN A 168 55.11 -50.64 -5.80
C GLN A 168 56.53 -50.14 -6.10
#